data_AF-A0A921QHH9-F1
#
_entry.id   AF-A0A921QHH9-F1
#
_cell.length_a   1.000
_cell.length_b   1.000
_cell.length_c   1.000
_cell.angle_alpha   90.00
_cell.angle_beta   90.00
_cell.angle_gamma   90.00
#
_symmetry.space_group_name_H-M   'P 1'
#
loop_
_entity.id
_entity.type
_entity.pdbx_description
1 polymer ?
#
loop_
_entity_poly.entity_id
_entity_poly.type
_entity_poly.pdbx_seq_one_letter_code
_entity_poly.pdbx_strand_id
1 'polypeptide(L)' 'MRRCHTDPRLPCDEQFLLEKVWTLYESHDVESIIDRTLKHDFDTEEARQLLKIALLCTQDSPKIRPSMSMVDKIL' A
#
# COMPACT_ATOMS: atom_id res chain seq x y z
N MET A 1 -11.45 -16.08 6.84
CA MET A 1 -11.10 -15.85 5.42
C MET A 1 -9.63 -15.46 5.35
N ARG A 2 -8.81 -16.25 4.65
CA ARG A 2 -7.38 -15.96 4.49
C ARG A 2 -7.26 -14.90 3.38
N ARG A 3 -6.88 -13.67 3.71
CA ARG A 3 -6.58 -12.66 2.69
C ARG A 3 -5.26 -13.08 2.03
N CYS A 4 -5.35 -13.73 0.88
CA CYS A 4 -4.19 -14.07 0.09
C CYS A 4 -3.65 -12.77 -0.54
N HIS A 5 -2.39 -12.46 -0.28
CA HIS A 5 -1.64 -11.37 -0.93
C HIS A 5 -1.36 -11.61 -2.42
N THR A 6 -1.73 -12.81 -2.91
CA THR A 6 -1.64 -13.22 -4.30
C THR A 6 -3.01 -13.70 -4.79
N ASP A 7 -3.51 -13.13 -5.90
CA ASP A 7 -4.70 -13.65 -6.59
C ASP A 7 -4.30 -14.25 -7.94
N PRO A 8 -4.23 -15.60 -8.06
CA PRO A 8 -3.78 -16.26 -9.28
C PRO A 8 -4.76 -16.12 -10.46
N ARG A 9 -5.95 -15.53 -10.23
CA ARG A 9 -6.95 -15.29 -11.29
C ARG A 9 -6.72 -13.97 -12.02
N LEU A 10 -5.85 -13.11 -11.49
CA LEU A 10 -5.50 -11.82 -12.10
C LEU A 10 -4.39 -11.99 -13.14
N PRO A 11 -4.28 -11.06 -14.11
CA PRO A 11 -3.12 -10.96 -15.00
C PRO A 11 -1.82 -10.94 -14.20
N CYS A 12 -0.72 -11.46 -14.78
CA CYS A 12 0.58 -11.60 -14.11
C CYS A 12 0.99 -10.34 -13.33
N ASP A 13 0.80 -9.17 -13.93
CA ASP A 13 1.17 -7.86 -13.39
C ASP A 13 0.27 -7.38 -12.23
N GLU A 14 -0.85 -8.05 -11.99
CA GLU A 14 -1.80 -7.75 -10.93
C GLU A 14 -1.88 -8.85 -9.86
N GLN A 15 -1.13 -9.95 -10.02
CA GLN A 15 -1.17 -11.07 -9.09
C GLN A 15 -0.59 -10.68 -7.73
N PHE A 16 0.41 -9.81 -7.69
CA PHE A 16 1.06 -9.36 -6.46
C PHE A 16 0.58 -7.98 -6.07
N LEU A 17 -0.08 -7.89 -4.92
CA LEU A 17 -0.60 -6.62 -4.41
C LEU A 17 0.50 -5.57 -4.26
N LEU A 18 1.68 -5.95 -3.77
CA LEU A 18 2.78 -5.02 -3.54
C LEU A 18 3.31 -4.44 -4.86
N GLU A 19 3.47 -5.26 -5.89
CA GLU A 19 3.93 -4.80 -7.22
C GLU A 19 2.91 -3.85 -7.85
N LYS A 20 1.63 -4.23 -7.84
CA LYS A 20 0.54 -3.38 -8.33
C LYS A 20 0.48 -2.02 -7.62
N VAL A 21 0.61 -2.02 -6.28
CA VAL A 21 0.61 -0.79 -5.48
C VAL A 21 1.84 0.07 -5.78
N TRP A 22 3.01 -0.54 -6.02
CA TRP A 22 4.21 0.20 -6.39
C TRP A 22 4.06 0.90 -7.74
N THR A 23 3.55 0.20 -8.76
CA THR A 23 3.29 0.78 -10.08
C THR A 23 2.32 1.94 -10.03
N LEU A 24 1.22 1.80 -9.28
CA LEU A 24 0.23 2.88 -9.12
C LEU A 24 0.78 4.08 -8.33
N TYR A 25 1.66 3.81 -7.35
CA TYR A 25 2.34 4.86 -6.60
C TYR A 25 3.31 5.66 -7.49
N GLU A 26 4.08 4.97 -8.35
CA GLU A 26 4.98 5.58 -9.32
C GLU A 26 4.22 6.39 -10.40
N SER A 27 3.00 5.96 -10.77
CA SER A 27 2.14 6.71 -11.70
C SER A 27 1.37 7.85 -11.05
N HIS A 28 1.61 8.14 -9.76
CA HIS A 28 0.89 9.14 -8.95
C HIS A 28 -0.62 8.91 -8.84
N ASP A 29 -1.11 7.71 -9.12
CA ASP A 29 -2.53 7.34 -9.06
C ASP A 29 -2.86 6.70 -7.71
N VAL A 30 -2.85 7.52 -6.66
CA VAL A 30 -3.12 7.08 -5.29
C VAL A 30 -4.59 6.71 -5.09
N GLU A 31 -5.51 7.35 -5.80
CA GLU A 31 -6.95 7.08 -5.69
C GLU A 31 -7.32 5.66 -6.16
N SER A 32 -6.65 5.17 -7.21
CA SER A 32 -6.84 3.79 -7.69
C SER A 32 -6.35 2.72 -6.70
N ILE A 33 -5.50 3.08 -5.73
CA ILE A 33 -5.00 2.17 -4.69
C ILE A 33 -6.03 2.01 -3.56
N ILE A 34 -6.87 3.03 -3.34
CA ILE A 34 -7.77 3.09 -2.19
C ILE A 34 -9.02 2.23 -2.46
N ASP A 35 -9.48 1.55 -1.40
CA ASP A 35 -10.64 0.68 -1.49
C ASP A 35 -11.90 1.47 -1.89
N ARG A 36 -12.50 1.09 -3.02
CA ARG A 36 -13.70 1.75 -3.58
C ARG A 36 -14.90 1.68 -2.65
N THR A 37 -14.93 0.70 -1.73
CA THR A 37 -16.00 0.55 -0.72
C THR A 37 -15.98 1.66 0.32
N LEU A 38 -14.87 2.40 0.47
CA LEU A 38 -14.75 3.55 1.36
C LEU A 38 -15.52 4.78 0.84
N LYS A 39 -16.00 4.79 -0.42
CA LYS A 39 -16.87 5.85 -0.98
C LYS A 39 -16.35 7.29 -0.78
N HIS A 40 -15.04 7.50 -0.78
CA HIS A 40 -14.40 8.79 -0.46
C HIS A 40 -14.62 9.30 0.97
N ASP A 41 -15.02 8.44 1.91
CA ASP A 41 -15.06 8.72 3.35
C ASP A 41 -13.67 8.52 3.99
N PHE A 42 -12.67 9.19 3.42
CA PHE A 42 -11.30 9.17 3.92
C PHE A 42 -10.59 10.47 3.55
N ASP A 43 -9.65 10.90 4.38
CA ASP A 43 -8.79 12.01 4.06
C ASP A 43 -7.70 11.56 3.06
N THR A 44 -7.60 12.27 1.94
CA THR A 44 -6.64 11.94 0.88
C THR A 44 -5.18 12.13 1.30
N GLU A 45 -4.89 13.10 2.17
CA GLU A 45 -3.55 13.29 2.71
C GLU A 45 -3.19 12.18 3.69
N GLU A 46 -4.11 11.80 4.59
CA GLU A 46 -3.90 10.66 5.50
C GLU A 46 -3.70 9.37 4.71
N ALA A 47 -4.52 9.09 3.70
CA ALA A 47 -4.39 7.90 2.86
C ALA A 47 -3.03 7.87 2.14
N ARG A 48 -2.56 9.02 1.65
CA ARG A 48 -1.24 9.14 1.01
C ARG A 48 -0.09 8.94 2.01
N GLN A 49 -0.23 9.46 3.23
CA GLN A 49 0.76 9.27 4.30
C GLN A 49 0.83 7.80 4.73
N LEU A 50 -0.33 7.16 4.95
CA LEU A 50 -0.43 5.74 5.25
C LEU A 50 0.21 4.88 4.16
N LEU A 51 -0.05 5.20 2.89
CA LEU A 51 0.53 4.49 1.76
C LEU A 51 2.07 4.59 1.78
N LYS A 52 2.63 5.79 2.01
CA LYS A 52 4.09 5.96 2.11
C LYS A 52 4.70 5.12 3.24
N ILE A 53 4.05 5.07 4.40
CA ILE A 53 4.53 4.27 5.54
C ILE A 53 4.47 2.78 5.18
N ALA A 54 3.36 2.32 4.59
CA ALA A 54 3.20 0.94 4.16
C ALA A 54 4.31 0.53 3.19
N LEU A 55 4.61 1.39 2.20
CA LEU A 55 5.69 1.19 1.23
C LEU A 55 7.08 1.13 1.87
N LEU A 56 7.35 1.94 2.90
CA LEU A 56 8.59 1.89 3.67
C LEU A 56 8.70 0.59 4.49
N CYS A 57 7.59 0.12 5.06
CA CYS A 57 7.54 -1.13 5.84
C CYS A 57 7.81 -2.39 4.99
N THR A 58 7.46 -2.36 3.70
CA THR A 58 7.60 -3.51 2.79
C THR A 58 8.89 -3.49 1.96
N GLN A 59 9.78 -2.53 2.18
CA GLN A 59 11.05 -2.42 1.44
C GLN A 59 11.90 -3.69 1.54
N ASP A 60 12.56 -4.10 0.45
CA ASP A 60 13.44 -5.28 0.45
C ASP A 60 14.58 -5.15 1.47
N SER A 61 15.19 -3.97 1.55
CA SER A 61 16.26 -3.71 2.51
C SER A 61 15.67 -3.50 3.92
N PRO A 62 16.02 -4.33 4.91
CA PRO A 62 15.53 -4.16 6.28
C PRO A 62 16.05 -2.88 6.94
N LYS A 63 17.15 -2.30 6.45
CA LYS A 63 17.76 -1.09 7.02
C LYS A 63 16.94 0.18 6.80
N ILE A 64 16.08 0.19 5.78
CA ILE A 64 15.23 1.35 5.45
C ILE A 64 13.81 1.21 6.00
N ARG A 65 13.45 0.03 6.52
CA ARG A 65 12.15 -0.18 7.18
C ARG A 65 12.13 0.60 8.49
N PRO A 66 11.06 1.37 8.78
CA PRO A 66 10.91 2.05 10.05
C PRO A 66 10.75 1.04 11.19
N SER A 67 11.19 1.40 12.40
CA SER A 67 10.87 0.62 13.59
C SER A 67 9.37 0.70 13.90
N MET A 68 8.80 -0.33 14.52
CA MET A 68 7.39 -0.29 14.93
C MET A 68 7.08 0.90 15.84
N SER A 69 8.01 1.29 16.72
CA SER A 69 7.89 2.48 17.56
C SER A 69 7.91 3.81 16.79
N MET A 70 8.43 3.82 15.57
CA MET A 70 8.39 4.97 14.68
C MET A 70 7.05 4.99 13.93
N VAL A 71 6.61 3.83 13.42
CA VAL A 71 5.30 3.69 12.74
C VAL A 71 4.16 4.15 13.66
N ASP A 72 4.18 3.74 14.93
CA ASP A 72 3.18 4.11 15.94
C ASP A 72 3.14 5.60 16.30
N LYS A 73 4.19 6.36 15.98
CA LYS A 73 4.22 7.82 16.18
C LYS A 73 3.73 8.61 14.98
N ILE A 74 3.70 7.98 13.81
CA ILE A 74 3.29 8.61 12.55
C ILE A 74 1.80 8.36 12.29
N LEU A 75 1.26 7.27 12.85
CA LEU A 75 -0.16 6.95 12.95
C LEU A 75 -0.82 7.69 14.12
#